data_AF-A0A8J7N558-F1
#
_entry.id   AF-A0A8J7N558-F1
#
_cell.length_a   1.000
_cell.length_b   1.000
_cell.length_c   1.000
_cell.angle_alpha   90.00
_cell.angle_beta   90.00
_cell.angle_gamma   90.00
#
_symmetry.space_group_name_H-M   'P 1'
#
loop_
_entity.id
_entity.type
_entity.pdbx_description
1 polymer ?
#
loop_
_entity_poly.entity_id
_entity_poly.type
_entity_poly.pdbx_seq_one_letter_code
_entity_poly.pdbx_strand_id
1 'polypeptide(L)'
;MLDDFLVRGALAGIGVALAAGPLGCFIVWRRMAYFGDATAHAALLGVALALVLALPVFPAVLLVALLLAVAVSGLAARGYPVDTILGVFAHGGLAIGLVVVALLGGVRVDLMAILL
;
A
#
# COMPACT_ATOMS: atom_id res chain seq x y z
N MET A 1 -12.02 -16.61 -28.20
CA MET A 1 -10.63 -16.44 -27.71
C MET A 1 -10.74 -15.74 -26.37
N LEU A 2 -10.05 -16.20 -25.33
CA LEU A 2 -9.99 -15.45 -24.07
C LEU A 2 -9.29 -14.13 -24.37
N ASP A 3 -9.95 -13.01 -24.09
CA ASP A 3 -9.39 -11.69 -24.31
C ASP A 3 -8.08 -11.54 -23.51
N ASP A 4 -7.07 -10.90 -24.08
CA ASP A 4 -5.75 -10.71 -23.44
C ASP A 4 -5.87 -10.06 -22.05
N PHE A 5 -6.89 -9.20 -21.89
CA PHE A 5 -7.32 -8.63 -20.63
C PHE A 5 -7.68 -9.68 -19.56
N LEU A 6 -8.49 -10.69 -19.93
CA LEU A 6 -8.89 -11.77 -19.03
C LEU A 6 -7.69 -12.62 -18.61
N VAL A 7 -6.75 -12.88 -19.52
CA VAL A 7 -5.55 -13.66 -19.23
C VAL A 7 -4.61 -12.89 -18.29
N ARG A 8 -4.32 -11.62 -18.57
CA ARG A 8 -3.47 -10.77 -17.71
C ARG A 8 -4.09 -10.55 -16.35
N GLY A 9 -5.41 -10.32 -16.29
CA GLY A 9 -6.15 -10.18 -15.04
C GLY A 9 -6.14 -11.46 -14.21
N ALA A 10 -6.35 -12.62 -14.82
CA ALA A 10 -6.28 -13.91 -14.14
C ALA A 10 -4.86 -14.20 -13.58
N LEU A 11 -3.82 -13.92 -14.38
CA LEU A 11 -2.43 -14.10 -13.94
C LEU A 11 -2.07 -13.16 -12.77
N ALA A 12 -2.48 -11.90 -12.84
CA ALA A 12 -2.29 -10.95 -11.76
C ALA A 12 -3.03 -11.39 -10.48
N GLY A 13 -4.28 -11.84 -10.60
CA GLY A 13 -5.07 -12.34 -9.48
C GLY A 13 -4.45 -13.57 -8.81
N ILE A 14 -3.99 -14.55 -9.60
CA ILE A 14 -3.28 -15.74 -9.08
C ILE A 14 -1.99 -15.33 -8.37
N GLY A 15 -1.21 -14.42 -8.97
CA GLY A 15 0.01 -13.89 -8.35
C GLY A 15 -0.26 -13.22 -7.00
N VAL A 16 -1.30 -12.39 -6.92
CA VAL A 16 -1.71 -11.74 -5.66
C VAL A 16 -2.19 -12.77 -4.65
N ALA A 17 -2.98 -13.77 -5.05
CA ALA A 17 -3.48 -14.81 -4.14
C ALA A 17 -2.33 -15.64 -3.52
N LEU A 18 -1.34 -16.01 -4.35
CA LEU A 18 -0.16 -16.74 -3.90
C LEU A 18 0.73 -15.93 -2.97
N ALA A 19 0.80 -14.61 -3.14
CA ALA A 19 1.55 -13.73 -2.22
C ALA A 19 0.77 -13.45 -0.92
N ALA A 20 -0.52 -13.16 -1.03
CA ALA A 20 -1.37 -12.77 0.09
C ALA A 20 -1.69 -13.94 1.04
N GLY A 21 -1.82 -15.17 0.53
CA GLY A 21 -2.11 -16.36 1.35
C GLY A 21 -1.07 -16.61 2.45
N PRO A 22 0.21 -16.81 2.12
CA PRO A 22 1.28 -17.01 3.11
C PRO A 22 1.46 -15.81 4.04
N LEU A 23 1.36 -14.58 3.50
CA LEU A 23 1.44 -13.36 4.30
C LEU A 23 0.31 -13.28 5.34
N GLY A 24 -0.92 -13.64 4.95
CA GLY A 24 -2.07 -13.69 5.87
C GLY A 24 -1.85 -14.67 7.03
N CYS A 25 -1.36 -15.88 6.74
CA CYS A 25 -1.03 -16.87 7.76
C CYS A 25 0.01 -16.33 8.76
N PHE A 26 1.05 -15.65 8.27
CA PHE A 26 2.09 -15.06 9.11
C PHE A 26 1.58 -13.90 9.98
N ILE A 27 0.75 -13.03 9.41
CA ILE A 27 0.14 -11.90 10.10
C ILE A 27 -0.72 -12.37 11.27
N VAL A 28 -1.54 -13.41 11.06
CA VAL A 28 -2.39 -14.02 12.10
C VAL A 28 -1.53 -14.63 13.21
N TRP A 29 -0.48 -15.38 12.85
CA TRP A 29 0.39 -16.03 13.85
C TRP A 29 1.12 -15.02 14.74
N ARG A 30 1.51 -13.87 14.17
CA ARG A 30 2.13 -12.77 14.91
C ARG A 30 1.15 -11.83 15.63
N ARG A 31 -0.16 -12.10 15.58
CA ARG A 31 -1.23 -11.24 16.13
C ARG A 31 -1.18 -9.79 15.61
N MET A 32 -0.72 -9.56 14.38
CA MET A 32 -0.60 -8.21 13.81
C MET A 32 -1.85 -7.85 12.99
N ALA A 33 -3.02 -7.78 13.61
CA ALA A 33 -4.30 -7.64 12.89
C ALA A 33 -4.36 -6.40 11.97
N TYR A 34 -3.69 -5.32 12.36
CA TYR A 34 -3.70 -4.04 11.63
C TYR A 34 -2.59 -3.90 10.58
N PHE A 35 -1.76 -4.93 10.38
CA PHE A 35 -0.61 -4.83 9.48
C PHE A 35 -1.03 -4.60 8.03
N GLY A 36 -2.01 -5.40 7.56
CA GLY A 36 -2.54 -5.27 6.19
C GLY A 36 -3.22 -3.93 5.95
N ASP A 37 -3.88 -3.38 6.96
CA ASP A 37 -4.56 -2.09 6.85
C ASP A 37 -3.55 -0.94 6.78
N ALA A 38 -2.54 -0.93 7.64
CA ALA A 38 -1.49 0.09 7.60
C ALA A 38 -0.64 0.04 6.32
N THR A 39 -0.35 -1.15 5.79
CA THR A 39 0.40 -1.29 4.53
C THR A 39 -0.41 -0.83 3.32
N ALA A 40 -1.72 -1.09 3.29
CA ALA A 40 -2.60 -0.56 2.25
C ALA A 40 -2.63 0.97 2.26
N HIS A 41 -2.75 1.58 3.44
CA HIS A 41 -2.72 3.03 3.62
C HIS A 41 -1.36 3.66 3.28
N ALA A 42 -0.25 3.01 3.62
CA ALA A 42 1.08 3.43 3.19
C ALA A 42 1.27 3.33 1.67
N ALA A 43 0.70 2.32 1.03
CA ALA A 43 0.73 2.22 -0.43
C ALA A 43 -0.05 3.37 -1.07
N LEU A 44 -1.24 3.71 -0.56
CA LEU A 44 -2.01 4.87 -1.02
C LEU A 44 -1.23 6.19 -0.87
N LEU A 45 -0.57 6.40 0.28
CA LEU A 45 0.30 7.55 0.50
C LEU A 45 1.47 7.59 -0.50
N GLY A 46 2.08 6.45 -0.78
CA GLY A 46 3.16 6.32 -1.77
C GLY A 46 2.70 6.63 -3.19
N VAL A 47 1.51 6.19 -3.59
CA VAL A 47 0.89 6.55 -4.87
C VAL A 47 0.65 8.06 -4.94
N ALA A 48 0.09 8.66 -3.89
CA ALA A 48 -0.16 10.10 -3.84
C ALA A 48 1.14 10.92 -3.97
N LEU A 49 2.21 10.52 -3.27
CA LEU A 49 3.53 11.14 -3.38
C LEU A 49 4.13 10.97 -4.78
N ALA A 50 4.02 9.78 -5.37
CA ALA A 50 4.50 9.53 -6.74
C ALA A 50 3.87 10.51 -7.73
N LEU A 51 2.55 10.73 -7.62
CA LEU A 51 1.80 11.62 -8.49
C LEU A 51 2.21 13.09 -8.30
N VAL A 52 2.43 13.55 -7.07
CA VAL A 52 2.88 14.94 -6.81
C VAL A 52 4.31 15.19 -7.29
N LEU A 53 5.21 14.25 -7.02
CA LEU A 53 6.62 14.39 -7.37
C LEU A 53 6.93 14.00 -8.83
N ALA A 54 5.90 13.63 -9.61
CA ALA A 54 6.03 13.07 -10.95
C ALA A 54 7.06 11.92 -11.02
N LEU A 55 7.10 11.11 -9.95
CA LEU A 55 7.99 9.95 -9.83
C LEU A 55 7.27 8.66 -10.27
N PRO A 56 8.01 7.63 -10.71
CA PRO A 56 7.43 6.33 -10.96
C PRO A 56 6.77 5.76 -9.69
N VAL A 57 5.56 5.20 -9.85
CA VAL A 57 4.70 4.75 -8.74
C VAL A 57 5.35 3.63 -7.93
N PHE A 58 5.95 2.64 -8.60
CA PHE A 58 6.53 1.48 -7.94
C PHE A 58 7.60 1.83 -6.89
N PRO A 59 8.68 2.59 -7.20
CA PRO A 59 9.69 2.93 -6.21
C PRO A 59 9.16 3.89 -5.13
N ALA A 60 8.21 4.77 -5.43
CA ALA A 60 7.61 5.65 -4.42
C ALA A 60 6.79 4.86 -3.39
N VAL A 61 5.93 3.93 -3.85
CA VAL A 61 5.18 3.02 -2.98
C VAL A 61 6.11 2.14 -2.16
N LEU A 62 7.15 1.57 -2.79
CA LEU A 62 8.15 0.76 -2.11
C LEU A 62 8.86 1.54 -1.01
N LEU A 63 9.27 2.78 -1.29
CA LEU A 63 9.97 3.65 -0.34
C LEU A 63 9.08 3.96 0.88
N VAL A 64 7.82 4.35 0.65
CA VAL A 64 6.88 4.64 1.74
C VAL A 64 6.57 3.38 2.56
N ALA A 65 6.39 2.23 1.92
CA ALA A 65 6.19 0.96 2.62
C ALA A 65 7.42 0.57 3.46
N LEU A 66 8.64 0.80 2.96
CA LEU A 66 9.87 0.53 3.70
C LEU A 66 10.01 1.47 4.91
N LEU A 67 9.71 2.76 4.74
CA LEU A 67 9.71 3.73 5.83
C LEU A 67 8.71 3.35 6.92
N LEU A 68 7.51 2.92 6.55
CA LEU A 68 6.52 2.40 7.51
C LEU A 68 7.07 1.16 8.24
N ALA A 69 7.65 0.21 7.51
CA ALA A 69 8.20 -1.01 8.10
C ALA A 69 9.33 -0.72 9.11
N VAL A 70 10.24 0.22 8.78
CA VAL A 70 11.32 0.66 9.68
C VAL A 70 10.76 1.39 10.90
N ALA A 71 9.77 2.27 10.73
CA ALA A 71 9.14 2.99 11.83
C ALA A 71 8.43 2.03 12.79
N VAL A 72 7.61 1.10 12.26
CA VAL A 72 6.89 0.10 13.05
C VAL A 72 7.86 -0.84 13.77
N SER A 73 8.88 -1.36 13.09
CA SER A 73 9.87 -2.27 13.71
C SER A 73 10.71 -1.58 14.79
N GLY A 74 11.13 -0.33 14.56
CA GLY A 74 11.88 0.47 15.54
C GLY A 74 11.07 0.79 16.79
N LEU A 75 9.77 1.11 16.65
CA LEU A 75 8.90 1.35 17.79
C LEU A 75 8.48 0.06 18.50
N ALA A 76 8.27 -1.04 17.76
CA ALA A 76 8.00 -2.35 18.33
C ALA A 76 9.15 -2.83 19.23
N ALA A 77 10.41 -2.59 18.82
CA ALA A 77 11.59 -2.90 19.61
C ALA A 77 11.67 -2.12 20.93
N ARG A 78 10.97 -0.98 21.04
CA ARG A 78 10.87 -0.17 22.26
C ARG A 78 9.74 -0.61 23.20
N GLY A 79 9.01 -1.67 22.88
CA GLY A 79 7.96 -2.25 23.72
C GLY A 79 6.57 -1.60 23.58
N TYR A 80 6.38 -0.71 22.59
CA TYR A 80 5.07 -0.14 22.30
C TYR A 80 4.15 -1.16 21.61
N PRO A 81 2.84 -1.15 21.91
CA PRO A 81 1.88 -2.03 21.26
C PRO A 81 1.79 -1.73 19.75
N VAL A 82 2.18 -2.72 18.96
CA VAL A 82 2.27 -2.64 17.49
C VAL A 82 0.92 -2.27 16.86
N ASP A 83 -0.19 -2.70 17.45
CA ASP A 83 -1.54 -2.40 16.96
C ASP A 83 -1.89 -0.91 17.04
N THR A 84 -1.47 -0.22 18.11
CA THR A 84 -1.70 1.23 18.25
C THR A 84 -0.87 2.02 17.24
N ILE A 85 0.38 1.59 17.01
CA ILE A 85 1.28 2.23 16.06
C ILE A 85 0.74 2.06 14.65
N LEU A 86 0.38 0.83 14.26
CA LEU A 86 -0.21 0.54 12.96
C LEU A 86 -1.49 1.35 12.72
N GLY A 87 -2.37 1.47 13.72
CA GLY A 87 -3.60 2.27 13.61
C GLY A 87 -3.34 3.76 13.37
N VAL A 88 -2.40 4.37 14.11
CA VAL A 88 -2.03 5.79 13.94
C VAL A 88 -1.39 6.03 12.58
N PHE A 89 -0.47 5.17 12.14
CA PHE A 89 0.14 5.28 10.83
C PHE A 89 -0.85 5.06 9.68
N ALA A 90 -1.83 4.18 9.84
CA ALA A 90 -2.88 3.95 8.83
C ALA A 90 -3.71 5.22 8.61
N HIS A 91 -4.24 5.81 9.68
CA HIS A 91 -5.08 7.01 9.58
C HIS A 91 -4.26 8.26 9.19
N GLY A 92 -3.02 8.36 9.68
CA GLY A 92 -2.10 9.42 9.27
C GLY A 92 -1.74 9.33 7.78
N GLY A 93 -1.45 8.13 7.29
CA GLY A 93 -1.17 7.88 5.86
C GLY A 93 -2.36 8.23 4.97
N LEU A 94 -3.58 7.86 5.37
CA LEU A 94 -4.81 8.22 4.66
C LEU A 94 -4.99 9.74 4.61
N ALA A 95 -4.90 10.42 5.76
CA ALA A 95 -5.12 11.85 5.86
C ALA A 95 -4.12 12.63 4.99
N ILE A 96 -2.84 12.28 5.07
CA ILE A 96 -1.80 12.93 4.27
C ILE A 96 -2.01 12.62 2.78
N GLY A 97 -2.27 11.36 2.42
CA GLY A 97 -2.53 10.97 1.04
C GLY A 97 -3.73 11.71 0.44
N LEU A 98 -4.82 11.84 1.20
CA LEU A 98 -6.02 12.55 0.77
C LEU A 98 -5.77 14.05 0.59
N VAL A 99 -5.04 14.68 1.50
CA VAL A 99 -4.65 16.10 1.38
C VAL A 99 -3.79 16.31 0.14
N VAL A 100 -2.79 15.46 -0.07
CA VAL A 100 -1.88 15.50 -1.22
C VAL A 100 -2.66 15.37 -2.54
N VAL A 101 -3.62 14.43 -2.62
CA VAL A 101 -4.49 14.27 -3.80
C VAL A 101 -5.44 15.46 -3.98
N ALA A 102 -6.00 16.01 -2.89
CA ALA A 102 -6.89 17.17 -2.96
C ALA A 102 -6.18 18.43 -3.47
N LEU A 103 -4.90 18.61 -3.14
CA LEU A 103 -4.08 19.72 -3.62
C LEU A 103 -3.72 19.61 -5.11
N LEU A 104 -3.86 18.43 -5.72
CA LEU A 104 -3.49 18.19 -7.12
C LEU A 104 -4.53 18.64 -8.14
N GLY A 105 -5.77 18.99 -7.75
CA GLY A 105 -6.76 19.71 -8.58
C GLY A 105 -7.18 19.11 -9.94
N GLY A 106 -6.59 18.00 -10.41
CA GLY A 106 -6.74 17.58 -11.81
C GLY A 106 -6.25 16.19 -12.19
N VAL A 107 -5.90 15.31 -11.25
CA VAL A 107 -5.49 13.93 -11.59
C VAL A 107 -6.74 13.07 -11.82
N ARG A 108 -7.29 13.13 -13.04
CA ARG A 108 -8.08 12.01 -13.55
C ARG A 108 -7.10 10.87 -13.79
N VAL A 109 -7.05 9.92 -12.85
CA VAL A 109 -6.41 8.62 -13.10
C VAL A 109 -7.23 7.95 -14.20
N ASP A 110 -6.79 8.11 -15.44
CA ASP A 110 -7.42 7.44 -16.57
C ASP A 110 -6.99 5.97 -16.53
N LEU A 111 -7.88 5.10 -16.05
CA LEU A 111 -7.61 3.66 -15.97
C LEU A 111 -7.23 3.10 -17.35
N MET A 112 -7.64 3.74 -18.45
CA MET A 112 -7.30 3.31 -19.81
C MET A 112 -5.82 3.52 -20.16
N ALA A 113 -5.13 4.49 -19.54
CA ALA A 113 -3.71 4.74 -19.81
C ALA A 113 -2.75 3.80 -19.05
N ILE A 114 -3.24 3.12 -18.00
CA ILE A 114 -2.46 2.15 -17.22
C ILE A 114 -2.63 0.71 -17.78
N LEU A 115 -3.71 0.46 -18.53
CA LEU A 115 -4.10 -0.86 -19.01
C LEU A 115 -3.84 -1.11 -20.51
N LEU A 116 -3.43 -0.10 -21.27
CA LEU A 116 -3.13 -0.15 -22.71
C LEU A 116 -1.62 0.02 -22.94
#